data_AF-A0A920KAB9-F1
#
_entry.id   AF-A0A920KAB9-F1
#
_cell.length_a   1.000
_cell.length_b   1.000
_cell.length_c   1.000
_cell.angle_alpha   90.00
_cell.angle_beta   90.00
_cell.angle_gamma   90.00
#
_symmetry.space_group_name_H-M   'P 1'
#
loop_
_entity.id
_entity.type
_entity.pdbx_description
1 polymer ?
#
loop_
_entity_poly.entity_id
_entity_poly.type
_entity_poly.pdbx_seq_one_letter_code
_entity_poly.pdbx_strand_id
1 'polypeptide(L)' 'MASNYNSRPLIPEVLVSNDVFSVIRERQAFEKIIQDEKLAAWLQ' A
#
# COMPACT_ATOMS: atom_id res chain seq x y z
N MET A 1 3.51 10.68 9.06
CA MET A 1 2.29 10.10 8.45
C MET A 1 2.65 9.66 7.04
N ALA A 2 2.63 8.36 6.75
CA ALA A 2 2.92 7.84 5.41
C ALA A 2 1.70 8.05 4.48
N SER A 3 1.93 8.21 3.18
CA SER A 3 0.86 8.43 2.18
C SER A 3 1.20 7.80 0.84
N ASN A 4 0.20 7.65 -0.02
CA ASN A 4 0.36 7.25 -1.42
C ASN A 4 0.64 8.43 -2.36
N TYR A 5 1.21 9.53 -1.87
CA TYR A 5 1.54 10.68 -2.72
C TYR A 5 2.45 10.26 -3.88
N ASN A 6 2.22 10.83 -5.07
CA ASN A 6 2.81 10.39 -6.34
C ASN A 6 2.53 8.92 -6.68
N SER A 7 1.38 8.40 -6.27
CA SER A 7 0.94 7.01 -6.49
C SER A 7 1.97 5.97 -6.02
N ARG A 8 2.78 6.33 -5.02
CA ARG A 8 3.79 5.44 -4.47
C ARG A 8 3.12 4.43 -3.53
N PRO A 9 3.40 3.13 -3.66
CA PRO A 9 2.96 2.17 -2.67
C PRO A 9 3.54 2.50 -1.30
N LEU A 10 2.74 2.30 -0.25
CA LEU A 10 3.25 2.37 1.11
C LEU A 10 4.38 1.35 1.31
N ILE A 11 5.43 1.78 2.00
CA ILE A 11 6.56 0.91 2.32
C ILE A 11 6.10 -0.21 3.27
N PRO A 12 6.77 -1.38 3.25
CA PRO A 12 6.52 -2.40 4.26
C PRO A 12 7.05 -1.95 5.62
N GLU A 13 6.50 -2.51 6.69
CA GLU A 13 6.99 -2.35 8.05
C GLU A 13 7.32 -3.72 8.63
N VAL A 14 8.44 -3.80 9.34
CA VAL A 14 8.90 -5.04 9.99
C VAL A 14 8.95 -4.84 11.51
N LEU A 15 8.59 -5.89 12.23
CA LEU A 15 8.83 -5.98 13.67
C LEU A 15 9.94 -6.99 13.91
N VAL A 16 10.94 -6.58 14.68
CA VAL A 16 12.06 -7.42 15.10
C VAL A 16 11.86 -7.81 16.56
N SER A 17 12.08 -9.08 16.88
CA SER A 17 12.08 -9.60 18.25
C SER A 17 13.24 -10.57 18.40
N ASN A 18 14.22 -10.21 19.24
CA ASN A 18 15.49 -10.95 19.37
C ASN A 18 16.19 -11.15 18.01
N ASP A 19 16.31 -12.40 17.57
CA ASP A 19 16.96 -12.86 16.35
C ASP A 19 15.96 -13.18 15.21
N VAL A 20 14.67 -12.94 15.43
CA VAL A 20 13.62 -13.12 14.41
C VAL A 20 13.00 -11.80 14.00
N PHE A 21 12.53 -11.74 12.75
CA PHE A 21 11.73 -10.63 12.26
C PHE A 21 10.48 -11.14 11.54
N SER A 22 9.45 -10.31 11.52
CA SER A 22 8.23 -10.53 10.73
C SER A 22 7.81 -9.24 10.03
N VAL A 23 7.29 -9.37 8.82
CA VAL A 23 6.64 -8.26 8.11
C VAL A 23 5.26 -8.07 8.72
N ILE A 24 5.08 -7.00 9.48
CA ILE A 24 3.81 -6.71 10.16
C ILE A 24 2.89 -5.82 9.32
N ARG A 25 3.44 -5.18 8.29
CA ARG A 25 2.70 -4.46 7.26
C ARG A 25 3.32 -4.72 5.92
N GLU A 26 2.57 -5.36 5.03
CA GLU A 26 3.05 -5.63 3.68
C GLU A 26 3.12 -4.37 2.83
N ARG A 27 3.99 -4.40 1.81
CA ARG A 27 3.99 -3.39 0.76
C ARG A 27 2.69 -3.51 -0.04
N GLN A 28 2.02 -2.38 -0.24
CA GLN A 28 0.79 -2.33 -1.04
C GLN A 28 1.08 -2.68 -2.52
N ALA A 29 0.21 -3.46 -3.15
CA ALA A 29 0.20 -3.63 -4.61
C ALA A 29 -0.43 -2.41 -5.30
N PHE A 30 -0.09 -2.12 -6.56
CA PHE A 30 -0.62 -0.94 -7.25
C PHE A 30 -2.15 -0.99 -7.42
N GLU A 31 -2.69 -2.17 -7.68
CA GLU A 31 -4.12 -2.42 -7.83
C GLU A 31 -4.88 -2.04 -6.56
N LYS A 32 -4.28 -2.27 -5.39
CA LYS A 32 -4.84 -1.90 -4.09
C LYS A 32 -4.87 -0.39 -3.85
N ILE A 33 -4.12 0.41 -4.61
CA ILE A 33 -4.15 1.88 -4.49
C ILE A 33 -5.43 2.44 -5.12
N ILE A 34 -5.86 1.85 -6.23
CA ILE A 34 -6.96 2.36 -7.06
C ILE A 34 -8.25 1.52 -6.95
N GLN A 35 -8.25 0.45 -6.16
CA GLN A 35 -9.32 -0.55 -6.13
C GLN A 35 -10.70 0.05 -5.87
N ASP A 36 -10.77 1.08 -5.02
CA ASP A 36 -12.03 1.72 -4.62
C ASP A 36 -12.38 2.96 -5.45
N GLU A 37 -11.54 3.30 -6.44
CA GLU A 37 -11.83 4.36 -7.41
C GLU A 37 -12.81 3.85 -8.47
N LYS A 38 -13.71 4.74 -8.91
CA LYS A 38 -14.68 4.44 -9.97
C LYS A 38 -14.55 5.46 -11.07
N LEU A 39 -14.43 4.97 -12.30
CA LEU A 39 -14.56 5.83 -13.47
C LEU A 39 -15.98 6.37 -13.56
N ALA A 40 -16.12 7.65 -13.87
CA ALA A 40 -17.41 8.25 -14.16
C ALA A 40 -17.98 7.67 -15.46
N ALA A 41 -19.31 7.55 -15.56
CA ALA A 41 -19.99 6.92 -16.69
C ALA A 41 -19.69 7.58 -18.05
N TRP A 42 -19.30 8.86 -18.07
CA TRP A 42 -18.96 9.60 -19.29
C TRP A 42 -17.49 9.44 -19.72
N LEU A 43 -16.65 8.69 -18.99
CA LEU A 43 -15.26 8.38 -19.32
C LEU A 43 -15.06 6.93 -19.78
N GLN A 44 -16.15 6.21 -20.07
CA GLN A 44 -16.13 4.79 -20.38
C GLN A 44 -15.87 4.51 -21.87
#